data_AF-A0A968VPU2-F1
#
_entry.id   AF-A0A968VPU2-F1
#
_cell.length_a   1.000
_cell.length_b   1.000
_cell.length_c   1.000
_cell.angle_alpha   90.00
_cell.angle_beta   90.00
_cell.angle_gamma   90.00
#
_symmetry.space_group_name_H-M   'P 1'
#
loop_
_entity.id
_entity.type
_entity.pdbx_description
1 polymer ?
#
loop_
_entity_poly.entity_id
_entity_poly.type
_entity_poly.pdbx_seq_one_letter_code
_entity_poly.pdbx_strand_id
1 'polypeptide(L)'
;MASLEQKLSSLSAKIDHLQSCLVMLGITGEKFIPLAEATKLLGKSQDHLRRQCVKAEQARIQGSRCAWKYGIHYRNEADTGAERAEWFVNPVAINQLMNLPPEKRL
;
A
#
# COMPACT_ATOMS: atom_id res chain seq x y z
N MET A 1 -37.58 -6.18 1.46
CA MET A 1 -36.16 -6.40 1.77
C MET A 1 -35.35 -5.96 0.58
N ALA A 2 -34.39 -5.04 0.73
CA ALA A 2 -33.51 -4.66 -0.37
C ALA A 2 -32.65 -5.86 -0.79
N SER A 3 -32.59 -6.15 -2.09
CA SER A 3 -31.79 -7.24 -2.62
C SER A 3 -30.30 -7.00 -2.31
N LEU A 4 -29.51 -8.07 -2.29
CA LEU A 4 -28.05 -7.97 -2.12
C LEU A 4 -27.43 -7.02 -3.16
N GLU A 5 -27.93 -7.03 -4.39
CA GLU A 5 -27.50 -6.13 -5.47
C GLU A 5 -27.77 -4.66 -5.15
N GLN A 6 -28.93 -4.32 -4.60
CA GLN A 6 -29.23 -2.96 -4.17
C GLN A 6 -28.31 -2.49 -3.04
N LYS A 7 -27.99 -3.37 -2.09
CA LYS A 7 -27.05 -3.05 -1.00
C LYS A 7 -25.63 -2.82 -1.55
N LEU A 8 -25.20 -3.65 -2.50
CA LEU A 8 -23.88 -3.56 -3.11
C LEU A 8 -23.75 -2.30 -3.98
N SER A 9 -24.78 -1.96 -4.75
CA SER A 9 -24.87 -0.72 -5.51
C SER A 9 -24.82 0.50 -4.59
N SER A 10 -25.56 0.50 -3.49
CA SER A 10 -25.53 1.59 -2.50
C SER A 10 -24.16 1.76 -1.83
N LEU A 11 -23.48 0.65 -1.50
CA LEU A 11 -22.12 0.70 -0.94
C LEU A 11 -21.11 1.24 -1.93
N SER A 12 -21.20 0.83 -3.20
CA SER A 12 -20.31 1.31 -4.26
C SER A 12 -20.47 2.82 -4.45
N ALA A 13 -21.70 3.32 -4.54
CA ALA A 13 -21.97 4.76 -4.65
C ALA A 13 -21.42 5.57 -3.45
N LYS A 14 -21.44 5.00 -2.24
CA LYS A 14 -20.85 5.63 -1.04
C LYS A 14 -19.33 5.67 -1.12
N ILE A 15 -18.69 4.63 -1.62
CA ILE A 15 -17.23 4.59 -1.83
C ILE A 15 -16.83 5.64 -2.87
N ASP A 16 -17.54 5.73 -3.99
CA ASP A 16 -17.27 6.71 -5.05
C ASP A 16 -17.41 8.14 -4.54
N HIS A 17 -18.44 8.41 -3.72
CA HIS A 17 -18.62 9.71 -3.08
C HIS A 17 -17.47 10.05 -2.13
N LEU A 18 -17.03 9.10 -1.31
CA LEU A 18 -15.89 9.29 -0.40
C LEU A 18 -14.59 9.56 -1.18
N GLN A 19 -14.35 8.83 -2.26
CA GLN A 19 -13.20 9.04 -3.14
C GLN A 19 -13.23 10.45 -3.77
N SER A 20 -14.38 10.89 -4.26
CA SER A 20 -14.56 12.24 -4.80
C SER A 20 -14.26 13.33 -3.75
N CYS A 21 -14.76 13.17 -2.52
CA CYS A 21 -14.46 14.07 -1.41
C CYS A 21 -12.96 14.13 -1.09
N LEU A 22 -12.27 12.98 -1.09
CA LEU A 22 -10.82 12.92 -0.86
C LEU A 22 -10.06 13.68 -1.95
N VAL A 23 -10.43 13.49 -3.22
CA VAL A 23 -9.83 14.22 -4.35
C VAL A 23 -10.07 15.72 -4.25
N MET A 24 -11.30 16.16 -3.93
CA MET A 24 -11.62 17.58 -3.74
C MET A 24 -10.81 18.23 -2.61
N LEU A 25 -10.46 17.45 -1.58
CA LEU A 25 -9.61 17.90 -0.47
C LEU A 25 -8.10 17.81 -0.78
N GLY A 26 -7.72 17.45 -2.02
CA GLY A 26 -6.31 17.27 -2.40
C GLY A 26 -5.65 16.04 -1.79
N ILE A 27 -6.43 15.14 -1.17
CA ILE A 27 -5.95 13.89 -0.59
C ILE A 27 -5.93 12.85 -1.71
N THR A 28 -4.85 12.85 -2.50
CA THR A 28 -4.58 11.79 -3.46
C THR A 28 -4.28 10.50 -2.69
N GLY A 29 -4.98 9.40 -3.02
CA GLY A 29 -5.06 8.15 -2.23
C GLY A 29 -3.77 7.36 -1.99
N GLU A 30 -2.59 7.94 -2.20
CA GLU A 30 -1.29 7.36 -1.90
C GLU A 30 -0.90 7.60 -0.44
N LYS A 31 -1.75 7.16 0.50
CA LYS A 31 -1.42 7.23 1.92
C LYS A 31 -0.43 6.13 2.25
N PHE A 32 0.83 6.51 2.46
CA PHE A 32 1.80 5.67 3.13
C PHE A 32 1.43 5.56 4.61
N ILE A 33 1.30 4.33 5.09
CA ILE A 33 0.93 4.03 6.48
C ILE A 33 1.97 3.13 7.15
N PRO A 34 2.11 3.17 8.48
CA PRO A 34 3.00 2.27 9.21
C PRO A 34 2.65 0.81 8.97
N LEU A 35 3.65 -0.08 9.04
CA LEU A 35 3.45 -1.52 8.82
C LEU A 35 2.37 -2.13 9.71
N ALA A 36 2.25 -1.68 10.96
CA ALA A 36 1.25 -2.17 11.91
C ALA A 36 -0.18 -1.93 11.40
N GLU A 37 -0.47 -0.76 10.83
CA GLU A 37 -1.77 -0.42 10.25
C GLU A 37 -2.02 -1.20 8.96
N ALA A 38 -0.98 -1.35 8.12
CA ALA A 38 -1.06 -2.08 6.86
C ALA A 38 -1.39 -3.57 7.01
N THR A 39 -1.05 -4.19 8.15
CA THR A 39 -1.37 -5.61 8.39
C THR A 39 -2.85 -5.94 8.24
N LYS A 40 -3.72 -5.05 8.73
CA LYS A 40 -5.19 -5.20 8.68
C LYS A 40 -5.74 -5.06 7.27
N LEU A 41 -5.11 -4.21 6.45
CA LEU A 41 -5.58 -3.92 5.09
C LEU A 41 -5.08 -4.96 4.08
N LEU A 42 -3.85 -5.46 4.25
CA LEU A 42 -3.21 -6.37 3.31
C LEU A 42 -3.36 -7.85 3.69
N GLY A 43 -3.82 -8.16 4.91
CA GLY A 43 -3.90 -9.53 5.42
C GLY A 43 -2.52 -10.21 5.50
N LYS A 44 -1.46 -9.42 5.76
CA LYS A 44 -0.06 -9.90 5.88
C LYS A 44 0.48 -9.54 7.25
N SER A 45 1.36 -10.39 7.79
CA SER A 45 2.03 -10.09 9.06
C SER A 45 3.01 -8.91 8.92
N GLN A 46 3.22 -8.18 10.01
CA GLN A 46 4.15 -7.05 10.05
C GLN A 46 5.57 -7.48 9.65
N ASP A 47 6.02 -8.66 10.11
CA ASP A 47 7.33 -9.22 9.77
C ASP A 47 7.45 -9.58 8.29
N HIS A 48 6.36 -10.03 7.66
CA HIS A 48 6.36 -10.28 6.23
C HIS A 48 6.54 -8.97 5.47
N LEU A 49 5.76 -7.93 5.80
CA LEU A 49 5.86 -6.62 5.16
C LEU A 49 7.26 -6.01 5.35
N ARG A 50 7.80 -6.08 6.58
CA ARG A 50 9.15 -5.59 6.89
C ARG A 50 10.21 -6.28 6.04
N ARG A 51 10.15 -7.62 5.91
CA ARG A 51 11.10 -8.37 5.07
C ARG A 51 11.03 -7.96 3.60
N GLN A 52 9.83 -7.68 3.07
CA GLN A 52 9.69 -7.18 1.70
C GLN A 52 10.30 -5.79 1.53
N CYS A 53 10.06 -4.86 2.46
CA CYS A 53 10.67 -3.53 2.41
C CYS A 53 12.20 -3.62 2.44
N VAL A 54 12.77 -4.41 3.36
CA VAL A 54 14.23 -4.59 3.47
C VAL A 54 14.82 -5.21 2.20
N LYS A 55 14.19 -6.26 1.67
CA LYS A 55 14.63 -6.91 0.43
C LYS A 55 14.60 -5.93 -0.76
N ALA A 56 13.53 -5.14 -0.86
CA ALA A 56 13.36 -4.17 -1.92
C ALA A 56 14.38 -3.03 -1.82
N GLU A 57 14.69 -2.58 -0.60
CA GLU A 57 15.70 -1.55 -0.36
C GLU A 57 17.11 -2.04 -0.69
N GLN A 58 17.45 -3.27 -0.29
CA GLN A 58 18.73 -3.88 -0.67
C GLN A 58 18.87 -3.96 -2.18
N ALA A 59 17.83 -4.41 -2.89
CA ALA A 59 17.83 -4.45 -4.35
C ALA A 59 17.99 -3.05 -4.97
N ARG A 60 17.33 -2.03 -4.40
CA ARG A 60 17.47 -0.63 -4.84
C ARG A 60 18.90 -0.12 -4.69
N ILE A 61 19.53 -0.34 -3.52
CA ILE A 61 20.92 0.06 -3.25
C ILE A 61 21.89 -0.65 -4.20
N GLN A 62 21.63 -1.92 -4.52
CA GLN A 62 22.43 -2.74 -5.43
C GLN A 62 22.11 -2.50 -6.92
N GLY A 63 21.18 -1.60 -7.25
CA GLY A 63 20.76 -1.35 -8.64
C GLY A 63 20.03 -2.53 -9.31
N SER A 64 19.55 -3.49 -8.52
CA SER A 64 18.87 -4.70 -8.99
C SER A 64 17.35 -4.51 -9.07
N ARG A 65 16.69 -5.25 -9.98
CA ARG A 65 15.22 -5.17 -10.15
C ARG A 65 14.50 -5.79 -8.97
N CYS A 66 13.46 -5.12 -8.48
CA CYS A 66 12.55 -5.62 -7.46
C CYS A 66 11.11 -5.20 -7.81
N ALA A 67 10.15 -6.06 -7.47
CA ALA A 67 8.73 -5.78 -7.68
C ALA A 67 8.27 -4.56 -6.86
N TRP A 68 8.78 -4.43 -5.63
CA TRP A 68 8.46 -3.31 -4.75
C TRP A 68 9.42 -2.15 -5.04
N LYS A 69 8.85 -0.98 -5.29
CA LYS A 69 9.56 0.25 -5.67
C LYS A 69 9.45 1.31 -4.58
N TYR A 70 10.58 1.94 -4.25
CA TYR A 70 10.65 3.07 -3.31
C TYR A 70 9.84 4.25 -3.84
N GLY A 71 9.11 4.94 -2.95
CA GLY A 71 8.23 6.05 -3.31
C GLY A 71 6.91 5.65 -3.98
N ILE A 72 6.71 4.36 -4.28
CA ILE A 72 5.44 3.83 -4.83
C ILE A 72 4.81 2.85 -3.84
N HIS A 73 5.55 1.81 -3.46
CA HIS A 73 5.05 0.72 -2.62
C HIS A 73 5.46 0.89 -1.17
N TYR A 74 6.67 1.42 -0.95
CA TYR A 74 7.23 1.62 0.38
C TYR A 74 8.09 2.87 0.44
N ARG A 75 8.29 3.38 1.66
CA ARG A 75 9.28 4.40 2.00
C ARG A 75 9.85 4.12 3.39
N ASN A 76 10.98 4.75 3.67
CA ASN A 76 11.59 4.78 4.99
C ASN A 76 11.62 6.24 5.45
N GLU A 77 10.95 6.54 6.55
CA GLU A 77 10.88 7.89 7.13
C GLU A 77 11.64 7.96 8.45
N ALA A 78 12.78 7.27 8.55
CA ALA A 78 13.69 7.52 9.65
C ALA A 78 14.16 8.98 9.60
N ASP A 79 13.90 9.74 10.67
CA ASP A 79 14.54 11.03 10.90
C ASP A 79 16.06 10.84 10.77
N THR A 80 16.73 11.79 10.13
CA THR A 80 18.18 11.80 9.95
C THR A 80 18.88 11.70 11.30
N GLY A 81 19.23 10.48 11.73
CA GLY A 81 19.82 10.20 13.04
C GLY A 81 19.19 9.02 13.81
N ALA A 82 18.05 8.47 13.38
CA ALA A 82 17.46 7.31 14.03
C ALA A 82 18.20 6.01 13.67
N GLU A 83 18.60 5.22 14.68
CA GLU A 83 19.26 3.92 14.51
C GLU A 83 18.35 2.85 13.86
N ARG A 84 17.04 3.09 13.76
CA ARG A 84 16.07 2.12 13.25
C ARG A 84 15.26 2.70 12.09
N ALA A 85 15.31 2.00 10.96
CA ALA A 85 14.47 2.25 9.80
C ALA A 85 12.98 2.18 10.18
N GLU A 86 12.24 3.26 9.94
CA GLU A 86 10.80 3.31 10.11
C GLU A 86 10.11 3.14 8.76
N TRP A 87 9.57 1.94 8.54
CA TRP A 87 8.99 1.55 7.25
C TRP A 87 7.52 1.92 7.16
N PHE A 88 7.18 2.58 6.07
CA PHE A 88 5.81 2.87 5.67
C PHE A 88 5.52 2.24 4.31
N VAL A 89 4.27 1.85 4.09
CA VAL A 89 3.85 1.19 2.86
C VAL A 89 2.58 1.83 2.31
N ASN A 90 2.43 1.77 0.99
CA ASN A 90 1.20 2.13 0.30
C ASN A 90 0.38 0.85 0.05
N PRO A 91 -0.69 0.60 0.83
CA PRO A 91 -1.45 -0.64 0.73
C PRO A 91 -2.15 -0.78 -0.62
N VAL A 92 -2.58 0.33 -1.23
CA VAL A 92 -3.28 0.33 -2.51
C VAL A 92 -2.34 -0.13 -3.62
N ALA A 93 -1.14 0.46 -3.70
CA ALA A 93 -0.13 0.07 -4.69
C ALA A 93 0.32 -1.39 -4.51
N ILE A 94 0.52 -1.84 -3.26
CA ILE A 94 0.85 -3.24 -2.98
C ILE A 94 -0.29 -4.15 -3.43
N ASN A 95 -1.55 -3.82 -3.13
CA ASN A 95 -2.68 -4.65 -3.53
C ASN A 95 -2.81 -4.74 -5.06
N GLN A 96 -2.60 -3.63 -5.77
CA GLN A 96 -2.55 -3.62 -7.24
C GLN A 96 -1.44 -4.54 -7.77
N LEU A 97 -0.24 -4.47 -7.20
CA LEU A 97 0.88 -5.35 -7.55
C LEU A 97 0.56 -6.83 -7.28
N MET A 98 -0.10 -7.13 -6.15
CA MET A 98 -0.45 -8.50 -5.77
C MET A 98 -1.55 -9.09 -6.66
N ASN A 99 -2.42 -8.25 -7.23
CA ASN A 99 -3.44 -8.67 -8.20
C ASN A 99 -2.87 -8.98 -9.58
N LEU A 100 -1.63 -8.57 -9.89
CA LEU A 100 -0.96 -8.99 -11.12
C LEU A 100 -0.53 -10.46 -11.02
N PRO A 101 -0.57 -11.23 -12.12
CA PRO A 101 0.06 -12.55 -12.19
C PRO A 101 1.55 -12.47 -11.80
N PRO A 102 2.13 -13.50 -11.14
CA PRO A 102 3.52 -13.47 -10.66
C PRO A 102 4.54 -13.05 -11.73
N GLU A 103 4.34 -13.49 -12.97
CA GLU A 103 5.20 -13.22 -14.12
C GLU A 103 5.24 -11.73 -14.53
N LYS A 104 4.23 -10.94 -14.13
CA LYS A 104 4.07 -9.52 -14.51
C LYS A 104 4.47 -8.54 -13.39
N ARG A 105 5.04 -9.03 -12.28
CA ARG A 105 5.32 -8.20 -11.09
C ARG A 105 6.69 -7.52 -11.10
N LEU A 106 7.57 -7.79 -12.07
CA LEU A 106 9.00 -7.38 -12.08
C LEU A 106 9.35 -6.34 -13.17
#